data_AF-A0A542Q6U3-F1
#
_entry.id   AF-A0A542Q6U3-F1
#
_cell.length_a   1.000
_cell.length_b   1.000
_cell.length_c   1.000
_cell.angle_alpha   90.00
_cell.angle_beta   90.00
_cell.angle_gamma   90.00
#
_symmetry.space_group_name_H-M   'P 1'
#
loop_
_entity.id
_entity.type
_entity.pdbx_description
1 polymer ?
#
loop_
_entity_poly.entity_id
_entity_poly.type
_entity_poly.pdbx_seq_one_letter_code
_entity_poly.pdbx_strand_id
1 'polypeptide(L)'
;MKKRLIGGIVAAAILIPTAAFAAPVVIDMLTRAPMTSEQVKLDEAGKATLEKLYRAIPETKSFEIINASYLGDPNDSTKKVQLSIVLQEKGGTGKKITLHTNGITDEIQDLTQENWEPKEKPLITLPDQEIKGKVDQLIDQLYGNIKDYEVAMEQMDNPNEKTFILNYTKKGSEGEGYQVFVQGNTISLSPVAPTPSNSEVEGYFSRDGKPDYYADNFINDEKLFALLKMSPTELKEELAKGKSVVEVAASKNISKQQVIDVIARTQAEGQLQDGKNKVTISDDLLKQMMKAVEPKVVQVIEHKTETQW
;
A
#
# COMPACT_ATOMS: atom_id res chain seq x y z
N MET A 1 -8.51 51.06 -23.14
CA MET A 1 -9.05 49.69 -23.05
C MET A 1 -8.01 48.80 -22.40
N LYS A 2 -8.23 48.38 -21.15
CA LYS A 2 -7.32 47.53 -20.36
C LYS A 2 -7.48 46.08 -20.83
N LYS A 3 -6.44 45.50 -21.44
CA LYS A 3 -6.39 44.07 -21.75
C LYS A 3 -6.02 43.31 -20.47
N ARG A 4 -6.95 42.47 -19.99
CA ARG A 4 -6.72 41.54 -18.88
C ARG A 4 -5.80 40.42 -19.37
N LEU A 5 -4.64 40.27 -18.75
CA LEU A 5 -3.87 39.04 -18.81
C LEU A 5 -4.68 37.96 -18.09
N ILE A 6 -5.06 36.91 -18.81
CA ILE A 6 -5.56 35.67 -18.22
C ILE A 6 -4.32 34.95 -17.71
N GLY A 7 -4.18 34.85 -16.39
CA GLY A 7 -3.14 34.08 -15.74
C GLY A 7 -3.27 32.62 -16.14
N GLY A 8 -2.23 32.10 -16.78
CA GLY A 8 -2.09 30.67 -17.01
C GLY A 8 -2.00 29.99 -15.65
N ILE A 9 -2.95 29.09 -15.39
CA ILE A 9 -2.85 28.12 -14.32
C ILE A 9 -1.63 27.28 -14.66
N VAL A 10 -0.57 27.44 -13.88
CA VAL A 10 0.57 26.52 -13.85
C VAL A 10 -0.04 25.20 -13.40
N ALA A 11 -0.26 24.28 -14.33
CA ALA A 11 -0.48 22.88 -14.01
C ALA A 11 0.80 22.41 -13.32
N ALA A 12 0.80 22.43 -12.00
CA ALA A 12 1.76 21.68 -11.23
C ALA A 12 1.53 20.23 -11.64
N ALA A 13 2.40 19.71 -12.50
CA ALA A 13 2.48 18.28 -12.75
C ALA A 13 2.91 17.68 -11.42
N ILE A 14 1.93 17.24 -10.63
CA ILE A 14 2.18 16.41 -9.45
C ILE A 14 2.59 15.05 -10.03
N LEU A 15 3.87 14.94 -10.36
CA LEU A 15 4.55 13.68 -10.60
C LEU A 15 4.53 12.94 -9.27
N ILE A 16 3.45 12.19 -9.03
CA ILE A 16 3.50 11.10 -8.06
C ILE A 16 4.50 10.11 -8.69
N PRO A 17 5.66 9.86 -8.06
CA PRO A 17 6.65 8.98 -8.65
C PRO A 17 6.01 7.62 -8.91
N THR A 18 6.08 7.16 -10.16
CA THR A 18 5.63 5.86 -10.68
C THR A 18 6.35 4.66 -10.05
N ALA A 19 7.03 4.85 -8.92
CA ALA A 19 7.87 3.86 -8.25
C ALA A 19 7.16 3.11 -7.10
N ALA A 20 5.83 3.22 -6.98
CA ALA A 20 5.07 2.41 -6.03
C ALA A 20 4.76 1.01 -6.62
N PHE A 21 5.79 0.25 -7.00
CA PHE A 21 5.68 -1.20 -6.85
C PHE A 21 5.75 -1.45 -5.35
N ALA A 22 4.59 -1.39 -4.67
CA ALA A 22 4.50 -1.73 -3.27
C ALA A 22 5.06 -3.14 -3.09
N ALA A 23 6.27 -3.26 -2.52
CA ALA A 23 6.75 -4.52 -2.01
C ALA A 23 5.63 -5.13 -1.16
N PRO A 24 5.42 -6.47 -1.18
CA PRO A 24 4.31 -7.06 -0.46
C PRO A 24 4.29 -6.54 0.97
N VAL A 25 3.15 -6.01 1.36
CA VAL A 25 2.86 -5.45 2.68
C VAL A 25 3.20 -6.57 3.68
N VAL A 26 3.97 -6.28 4.71
CA VAL A 26 4.42 -7.25 5.75
C VAL A 26 3.23 -8.02 6.33
N ILE A 27 2.06 -7.38 6.43
CA ILE A 27 0.78 -8.03 6.79
C ILE A 27 0.46 -9.24 5.91
N ASP A 28 0.77 -9.22 4.61
CA ASP A 28 0.50 -10.32 3.68
C ASP A 28 1.49 -11.49 3.81
N MET A 29 2.61 -11.28 4.50
CA MET A 29 3.56 -12.35 4.81
C MET A 29 3.16 -13.13 6.07
N LEU A 30 2.21 -12.61 6.85
CA LEU A 30 1.79 -13.25 8.09
C LEU A 30 0.70 -14.29 7.86
N THR A 31 0.73 -15.33 8.69
CA THR A 31 -0.32 -16.35 8.69
C THR A 31 -1.61 -15.74 9.24
N ARG A 32 -2.67 -15.78 8.43
CA ARG A 32 -4.00 -15.32 8.83
C ARG A 32 -4.80 -16.46 9.47
N ALA A 33 -5.58 -16.16 10.48
CA ALA A 33 -6.51 -17.12 11.08
C ALA A 33 -7.78 -17.19 10.22
N PRO A 34 -8.21 -18.37 9.75
CA PRO A 34 -9.39 -18.51 8.91
C PRO A 34 -10.68 -18.23 9.70
N MET A 35 -11.70 -17.75 9.00
CA MET A 35 -13.05 -17.53 9.53
C MET A 35 -14.09 -18.21 8.64
N THR A 36 -15.14 -18.76 9.25
CA THR A 36 -16.33 -19.23 8.52
C THR A 36 -17.25 -18.07 8.16
N SER A 37 -18.16 -18.29 7.21
CA SER A 37 -19.21 -17.33 6.85
C SER A 37 -20.07 -16.91 8.05
N GLU A 38 -20.37 -17.83 8.96
CA GLU A 38 -21.16 -17.58 10.17
C GLU A 38 -20.36 -16.72 11.15
N GLN A 39 -19.08 -17.01 11.32
CA GLN A 39 -18.19 -16.22 12.18
C GLN A 39 -18.09 -14.77 11.68
N VAL A 40 -17.90 -14.56 10.37
CA VAL A 40 -17.89 -13.20 9.78
C VAL A 40 -19.21 -12.47 10.05
N LYS A 41 -20.34 -13.15 9.90
CA LYS A 41 -21.68 -12.56 10.13
C LYS A 41 -22.01 -12.33 11.59
N LEU A 42 -21.30 -12.94 12.54
CA LEU A 42 -21.48 -12.73 13.98
C LEU A 42 -20.51 -11.68 14.52
N ASP A 43 -19.34 -11.56 13.90
CA ASP A 43 -18.30 -10.59 14.22
C ASP A 43 -18.74 -9.14 13.97
N GLU A 44 -18.36 -8.22 14.85
CA GLU A 44 -18.75 -6.80 14.75
C GLU A 44 -18.13 -6.11 13.52
N ALA A 45 -16.81 -6.21 13.37
CA ALA A 45 -16.10 -5.66 12.21
C ALA A 45 -16.52 -6.35 10.89
N GLY A 46 -16.77 -7.66 10.93
CA GLY A 46 -17.32 -8.41 9.81
C GLY A 46 -18.70 -7.92 9.37
N LYS A 47 -19.63 -7.71 10.30
CA LYS A 47 -20.94 -7.13 10.02
C LYS A 47 -20.82 -5.73 9.43
N ALA A 48 -20.05 -4.84 10.06
CA ALA A 48 -19.86 -3.47 9.60
C ALA A 48 -19.28 -3.41 8.18
N THR A 49 -18.27 -4.23 7.90
CA THR A 49 -17.67 -4.38 6.56
C THR A 49 -18.70 -4.81 5.53
N LEU A 50 -19.47 -5.87 5.82
CA LEU A 50 -20.49 -6.37 4.91
C LEU A 50 -21.62 -5.36 4.69
N GLU A 51 -22.08 -4.67 5.73
CA GLU A 51 -23.12 -3.64 5.61
C GLU A 51 -22.66 -2.47 4.74
N LYS A 52 -21.42 -2.01 4.90
CA LYS A 52 -20.81 -0.98 4.06
C LYS A 52 -20.74 -1.42 2.60
N LEU A 53 -20.25 -2.63 2.34
CA LEU A 53 -20.20 -3.20 1.00
C LEU A 53 -21.60 -3.31 0.38
N TYR A 54 -22.56 -3.88 1.11
CA TYR A 54 -23.93 -4.11 0.63
C TYR A 54 -24.70 -2.82 0.37
N ARG A 55 -24.30 -1.73 1.02
CA ARG A 55 -24.84 -0.40 0.75
C ARG A 55 -24.23 0.20 -0.51
N ALA A 56 -22.91 0.08 -0.67
CA ALA A 56 -22.17 0.59 -1.83
C ALA A 56 -22.49 -0.18 -3.12
N ILE A 57 -22.57 -1.51 -3.02
CA ILE A 57 -22.70 -2.42 -4.15
C ILE A 57 -23.78 -3.47 -3.84
N PRO A 58 -25.09 -3.12 -3.95
CA PRO A 58 -26.19 -3.96 -3.46
C PRO A 58 -26.27 -5.37 -4.03
N GLU A 59 -25.78 -5.59 -5.26
CA GLU A 59 -25.78 -6.93 -5.87
C GLU A 59 -24.92 -7.94 -5.10
N THR A 60 -23.92 -7.49 -4.35
CA THR A 60 -23.07 -8.37 -3.53
C THR A 60 -23.81 -9.06 -2.38
N LYS A 61 -25.03 -8.63 -2.03
CA LYS A 61 -25.88 -9.31 -1.04
C LYS A 61 -26.23 -10.75 -1.43
N SER A 62 -26.23 -11.08 -2.73
CA SER A 62 -26.50 -12.44 -3.22
C SER A 62 -25.23 -13.31 -3.30
N PHE A 63 -24.05 -12.72 -3.09
CA PHE A 63 -22.77 -13.42 -3.21
C PHE A 63 -22.52 -14.30 -1.97
N GLU A 64 -21.71 -15.35 -2.15
CA GLU A 64 -21.24 -16.20 -1.06
C GLU A 64 -19.89 -15.75 -0.54
N ILE A 65 -19.71 -15.80 0.78
CA ILE A 65 -18.38 -15.70 1.38
C ILE A 65 -17.66 -17.03 1.10
N ILE A 66 -16.68 -17.00 0.20
CA ILE A 66 -15.90 -18.20 -0.20
C ILE A 66 -14.59 -18.32 0.57
N ASN A 67 -14.10 -17.21 1.12
CA ASN A 67 -12.93 -17.17 1.98
C ASN A 67 -13.07 -15.98 2.93
N ALA A 68 -12.69 -16.17 4.19
CA ALA A 68 -12.52 -15.09 5.14
C ALA A 68 -11.40 -15.45 6.10
N SER A 69 -10.66 -14.43 6.52
CA SER A 69 -9.60 -14.60 7.50
C SER A 69 -9.30 -13.28 8.19
N TYR A 70 -8.68 -13.33 9.36
CA TYR A 70 -8.20 -12.14 10.04
C TYR A 70 -6.72 -12.28 10.40
N LEU A 71 -6.06 -11.14 10.46
CA LEU A 71 -4.80 -10.97 11.15
C LEU A 71 -5.06 -10.19 12.44
N GLY A 72 -4.53 -10.65 13.56
CA GLY A 72 -4.76 -10.04 14.86
C GLY A 72 -3.86 -10.62 15.93
N ASP A 73 -4.10 -10.22 17.17
CA ASP A 73 -3.39 -10.74 18.33
C ASP A 73 -3.58 -12.28 18.41
N PRO A 74 -2.50 -13.09 18.41
CA PRO A 74 -2.61 -14.53 18.52
C PRO A 74 -3.28 -14.98 19.82
N ASN A 75 -3.26 -14.14 20.86
CA ASN A 75 -3.83 -14.43 22.16
C ASN A 75 -5.23 -13.82 22.37
N ASP A 76 -5.71 -12.97 21.45
CA ASP A 76 -6.99 -12.27 21.56
C ASP A 76 -7.63 -12.00 20.18
N SER A 77 -8.53 -12.88 19.76
CA SER A 77 -9.25 -12.77 18.48
C SER A 77 -10.13 -11.52 18.31
N THR A 78 -10.38 -10.77 19.39
CA THR A 78 -11.11 -9.49 19.32
C THR A 78 -10.21 -8.36 18.83
N LYS A 79 -8.89 -8.47 19.03
CA LYS A 79 -7.90 -7.49 18.59
C LYS A 79 -7.41 -7.81 17.18
N LYS A 80 -8.26 -7.51 16.20
CA LYS A 80 -7.91 -7.66 14.80
C LYS A 80 -7.15 -6.44 14.31
N VAL A 81 -6.08 -6.68 13.56
CA VAL A 81 -5.37 -5.65 12.81
C VAL A 81 -5.97 -5.52 11.42
N GLN A 82 -6.35 -6.64 10.81
CA GLN A 82 -6.97 -6.64 9.50
C GLN A 82 -7.95 -7.80 9.36
N LEU A 83 -9.10 -7.53 8.75
CA LEU A 83 -10.06 -8.53 8.32
C LEU A 83 -10.02 -8.63 6.80
N SER A 84 -9.98 -9.85 6.26
CA SER A 84 -10.09 -10.13 4.84
C SER A 84 -11.34 -10.95 4.57
N ILE A 85 -12.20 -10.47 3.67
CA ILE A 85 -13.42 -11.16 3.25
C ILE A 85 -13.43 -11.24 1.73
N VAL A 86 -13.66 -12.44 1.21
CA VAL A 86 -13.81 -12.70 -0.22
C VAL A 86 -15.23 -13.17 -0.49
N LEU A 87 -15.96 -12.41 -1.29
CA LEU A 87 -17.28 -12.78 -1.77
C LEU A 87 -17.24 -13.14 -3.25
N GLN A 88 -18.03 -14.14 -3.65
CA GLN A 88 -18.17 -14.57 -5.03
C GLN A 88 -19.64 -14.72 -5.43
N GLU A 89 -19.98 -14.29 -6.64
CA GLU A 89 -21.31 -14.45 -7.23
C GLU A 89 -21.71 -15.93 -7.34
N LYS A 90 -22.91 -16.28 -6.87
CA LYS A 90 -23.50 -17.61 -7.06
C LYS A 90 -24.02 -17.74 -8.49
N GLY A 91 -23.42 -18.63 -9.28
CA GLY A 91 -23.91 -18.97 -10.62
C GLY A 91 -23.98 -17.75 -11.54
N GLY A 92 -22.90 -17.44 -12.23
CA GLY A 92 -22.79 -16.25 -13.08
C GLY A 92 -21.44 -16.18 -13.80
N THR A 93 -20.92 -14.98 -14.03
CA THR A 93 -19.60 -14.79 -14.67
C THR A 93 -18.44 -15.11 -13.72
N GLY A 94 -18.75 -15.30 -12.43
CA GLY A 94 -17.78 -15.56 -11.39
C GLY A 94 -17.20 -14.27 -10.83
N LYS A 95 -18.01 -13.20 -10.78
CA LYS A 95 -17.63 -11.92 -10.13
C LYS A 95 -17.14 -12.22 -8.72
N LYS A 96 -16.01 -11.63 -8.37
CA LYS A 96 -15.40 -11.76 -7.06
C LYS A 96 -15.05 -10.38 -6.53
N ILE A 97 -15.18 -10.23 -5.23
CA ILE A 97 -14.75 -9.04 -4.51
C ILE A 97 -13.98 -9.48 -3.27
N THR A 98 -12.78 -8.96 -3.13
CA THR A 98 -11.93 -9.12 -1.96
C THR A 98 -11.87 -7.79 -1.25
N LEU A 99 -12.12 -7.81 0.06
CA LEU A 99 -12.07 -6.65 0.94
C LEU A 99 -11.02 -6.90 2.01
N HIS A 100 -10.13 -5.94 2.21
CA HIS A 100 -9.29 -5.85 3.39
C HIS A 100 -9.74 -4.63 4.21
N THR A 101 -10.25 -4.88 5.40
CA THR A 101 -10.70 -3.84 6.33
C THR A 101 -9.72 -3.75 7.49
N ASN A 102 -9.38 -2.55 7.91
CA ASN A 102 -8.69 -2.30 9.15
C ASN A 102 -9.55 -2.81 10.32
N GLY A 103 -9.02 -3.72 11.14
CA GLY A 103 -9.77 -4.34 12.23
C GLY A 103 -10.05 -3.41 13.42
N ILE A 104 -9.58 -2.16 13.39
CA ILE A 104 -9.67 -1.17 14.47
C ILE A 104 -10.51 0.04 14.04
N THR A 105 -10.31 0.52 12.82
CA THR A 105 -11.04 1.70 12.30
C THR A 105 -12.24 1.34 11.44
N ASP A 106 -12.40 0.06 11.09
CA ASP A 106 -13.37 -0.44 10.11
C ASP A 106 -13.24 0.22 8.71
N GLU A 107 -12.12 0.90 8.46
CA GLU A 107 -11.83 1.50 7.15
C GLU A 107 -11.41 0.42 6.15
N ILE A 108 -11.89 0.55 4.91
CA ILE A 108 -11.51 -0.35 3.81
C ILE A 108 -10.13 0.08 3.34
N GLN A 109 -9.13 -0.75 3.59
CA GLN A 109 -7.73 -0.54 3.23
C GLN A 109 -7.42 -1.05 1.82
N ASP A 110 -8.08 -2.11 1.39
CA ASP A 110 -7.95 -2.59 0.02
C ASP A 110 -9.28 -3.17 -0.45
N LEU A 111 -9.60 -2.92 -1.71
CA LEU A 111 -10.68 -3.58 -2.40
C LEU A 111 -10.20 -4.04 -3.76
N THR A 112 -10.44 -5.32 -4.05
CA THR A 112 -10.16 -5.91 -5.36
C THR A 112 -11.44 -6.48 -5.95
N GLN A 113 -11.80 -6.02 -7.15
CA GLN A 113 -12.89 -6.54 -7.97
C GLN A 113 -12.33 -7.38 -9.12
N GLU A 114 -12.84 -8.59 -9.31
CA GLU A 114 -12.41 -9.50 -10.39
C GLU A 114 -13.63 -9.98 -11.20
N ASN A 115 -13.48 -10.07 -12.52
CA ASN A 115 -14.47 -10.64 -13.44
C ASN A 115 -15.81 -9.89 -13.54
N TRP A 116 -15.75 -8.55 -13.40
CA TRP A 116 -16.93 -7.68 -13.50
C TRP A 116 -17.34 -7.40 -14.94
N GLU A 117 -16.44 -7.56 -15.90
CA GLU A 117 -16.76 -7.59 -17.33
C GLU A 117 -16.81 -9.03 -17.87
N PRO A 118 -17.50 -9.28 -19.01
CA PRO A 118 -17.47 -10.59 -19.68
C PRO A 118 -16.05 -11.03 -20.03
N LYS A 119 -15.78 -12.34 -19.97
CA LYS A 119 -14.43 -12.88 -20.26
C LYS A 119 -13.97 -12.59 -21.68
N GLU A 120 -14.90 -12.52 -22.62
CA GLU A 120 -14.67 -12.22 -24.04
C GLU A 120 -14.34 -10.75 -24.28
N LYS A 121 -14.69 -9.87 -23.34
CA LYS A 121 -14.42 -8.43 -23.38
C LYS A 121 -13.95 -7.94 -22.01
N PRO A 122 -12.74 -8.35 -21.58
CA PRO A 122 -12.24 -8.02 -20.25
C PRO A 122 -11.94 -6.54 -20.13
N LEU A 123 -11.91 -6.04 -18.89
CA LEU A 123 -11.82 -4.62 -18.57
C LEU A 123 -10.71 -3.85 -19.32
N ILE A 124 -9.50 -4.42 -19.43
CA ILE A 124 -8.37 -3.77 -20.11
C ILE A 124 -8.55 -3.56 -21.63
N THR A 125 -9.55 -4.21 -22.23
CA THR A 125 -9.88 -4.05 -23.67
C THR A 125 -10.82 -2.88 -23.91
N LEU A 126 -11.40 -2.31 -22.85
CA LEU A 126 -12.28 -1.16 -22.96
C LEU A 126 -11.48 0.12 -23.27
N PRO A 127 -12.12 1.13 -23.88
CA PRO A 127 -11.54 2.46 -24.01
C PRO A 127 -11.15 3.05 -22.64
N ASP A 128 -10.08 3.83 -22.59
CA ASP A 128 -9.55 4.41 -21.35
C ASP A 128 -10.62 5.19 -20.56
N GLN A 129 -11.51 5.91 -21.26
CA GLN A 129 -12.61 6.64 -20.64
C GLN A 129 -13.67 5.73 -20.00
N GLU A 130 -13.90 4.53 -20.54
CA GLU A 130 -14.80 3.54 -19.94
C GLU A 130 -14.15 2.88 -18.72
N ILE A 131 -12.85 2.56 -18.78
CA ILE A 131 -12.09 2.05 -17.64
C ILE A 131 -12.15 3.07 -16.49
N LYS A 132 -11.80 4.32 -16.79
CA LYS A 132 -11.87 5.42 -15.84
C LYS A 132 -13.28 5.58 -15.26
N GLY A 133 -14.32 5.56 -16.10
CA GLY A 133 -15.70 5.69 -15.65
C GLY A 133 -16.14 4.59 -14.68
N LYS A 134 -15.67 3.35 -14.89
CA LYS A 134 -15.93 2.22 -13.97
C LYS A 134 -15.20 2.40 -12.64
N VAL A 135 -13.95 2.84 -12.67
CA VAL A 135 -13.18 3.13 -11.44
C VAL A 135 -13.79 4.31 -10.67
N ASP A 136 -14.17 5.40 -11.37
CA ASP A 136 -14.85 6.56 -10.79
C ASP A 136 -16.13 6.13 -10.06
N GLN A 137 -16.94 5.28 -10.71
CA GLN A 137 -18.18 4.75 -10.13
C GLN A 137 -17.90 3.92 -8.87
N LEU A 138 -16.87 3.06 -8.89
CA LEU A 138 -16.50 2.24 -7.75
C LEU A 138 -16.09 3.08 -6.54
N ILE A 139 -15.24 4.09 -6.75
CA ILE A 139 -14.81 5.01 -5.68
C ILE A 139 -16.01 5.81 -5.16
N ASP A 140 -16.88 6.33 -6.03
CA ASP A 140 -18.07 7.08 -5.62
C ASP A 140 -19.06 6.20 -4.82
N GLN A 141 -19.21 4.92 -5.18
CA GLN A 141 -20.04 3.97 -4.43
C GLN A 141 -19.50 3.69 -3.03
N LEU A 142 -18.18 3.59 -2.87
CA LEU A 142 -17.54 3.21 -1.61
C LEU A 142 -17.29 4.38 -0.66
N TYR A 143 -16.88 5.52 -1.22
CA TYR A 143 -16.35 6.67 -0.47
C TYR A 143 -17.11 7.97 -0.78
N GLY A 144 -17.83 8.03 -1.89
CA GLY A 144 -18.61 9.20 -2.31
C GLY A 144 -17.76 10.38 -2.81
N ASN A 145 -18.44 11.33 -3.45
CA ASN A 145 -17.91 12.61 -3.90
C ASN A 145 -16.67 12.49 -4.81
N ILE A 146 -16.72 11.64 -5.83
CA ILE A 146 -15.61 11.49 -6.81
C ILE A 146 -15.20 12.82 -7.47
N LYS A 147 -16.11 13.81 -7.49
CA LYS A 147 -15.86 15.17 -7.99
C LYS A 147 -14.84 15.96 -7.17
N ASP A 148 -14.59 15.54 -5.94
CA ASP A 148 -13.59 16.15 -5.05
C ASP A 148 -12.18 15.67 -5.38
N TYR A 149 -12.02 14.74 -6.34
CA TYR A 149 -10.74 14.20 -6.75
C TYR A 149 -10.33 14.70 -8.13
N GLU A 150 -9.02 14.83 -8.32
CA GLU A 150 -8.35 14.89 -9.61
C GLU A 150 -7.72 13.53 -9.87
N VAL A 151 -7.64 13.12 -11.13
CA VAL A 151 -7.15 11.79 -11.49
C VAL A 151 -6.17 11.86 -12.64
N ALA A 152 -5.02 11.20 -12.44
CA ALA A 152 -4.06 10.91 -13.48
C ALA A 152 -4.13 9.42 -13.81
N MET A 153 -4.28 9.09 -15.09
CA MET A 153 -4.30 7.71 -15.59
C MET A 153 -3.09 7.50 -16.49
N GLU A 154 -2.31 6.48 -16.18
CA GLU A 154 -1.07 6.13 -16.89
C GLU A 154 -1.07 4.65 -17.23
N GLN A 155 -0.51 4.29 -18.38
CA GLN A 155 -0.26 2.90 -18.72
C GLN A 155 1.17 2.53 -18.30
N MET A 156 1.32 1.45 -17.55
CA MET A 156 2.64 0.93 -17.20
C MET A 156 3.29 0.25 -18.39
N ASP A 157 4.60 0.41 -18.51
CA ASP A 157 5.41 -0.35 -19.46
C ASP A 157 5.66 -1.76 -18.90
N ASN A 158 4.66 -2.63 -19.04
CA ASN A 158 4.73 -4.04 -18.65
C ASN A 158 4.72 -4.90 -19.92
N PRO A 159 5.81 -5.64 -20.21
CA PRO A 159 5.93 -6.41 -21.46
C PRO A 159 4.96 -7.60 -21.53
N ASN A 160 4.41 -8.04 -20.40
CA ASN A 160 3.62 -9.26 -20.33
C ASN A 160 2.11 -9.00 -20.39
N GLU A 161 1.66 -7.82 -19.99
CA GLU A 161 0.23 -7.47 -19.96
C GLU A 161 0.01 -5.96 -19.86
N LYS A 162 -1.13 -5.50 -20.38
CA LYS A 162 -1.53 -4.11 -20.26
C LYS A 162 -2.03 -3.82 -18.84
N THR A 163 -1.31 -2.97 -18.12
CA THR A 163 -1.68 -2.49 -16.78
C THR A 163 -1.84 -0.98 -16.79
N PHE A 164 -2.93 -0.49 -16.20
CA PHE A 164 -3.12 0.94 -15.94
C PHE A 164 -2.98 1.24 -14.45
N ILE A 165 -2.40 2.40 -14.16
CA ILE A 165 -2.43 3.03 -12.84
C ILE A 165 -3.32 4.26 -12.94
N LEU A 166 -4.28 4.39 -12.02
CA LEU A 166 -5.04 5.61 -11.83
C LEU A 166 -4.74 6.15 -10.43
N ASN A 167 -4.18 7.35 -10.37
CA ASN A 167 -3.91 8.05 -9.11
C ASN A 167 -4.98 9.12 -8.92
N TYR A 168 -5.84 8.91 -7.92
CA TYR A 168 -6.85 9.87 -7.49
C TYR A 168 -6.29 10.70 -6.34
N THR A 169 -6.19 12.01 -6.52
CA THR A 169 -5.74 12.95 -5.49
C THR A 169 -6.88 13.85 -5.10
N LYS A 170 -7.17 13.96 -3.81
CA LYS A 170 -8.24 14.83 -3.32
C LYS A 170 -7.83 16.29 -3.46
N LYS A 171 -8.71 17.10 -4.05
CA LYS A 171 -8.47 18.52 -4.33
C LYS A 171 -8.19 19.29 -3.05
N GLY A 172 -7.10 20.05 -3.06
CA GLY A 172 -6.68 20.85 -1.91
C GLY A 172 -6.06 20.05 -0.77
N SER A 173 -5.67 18.80 -0.99
CA SER A 173 -4.90 17.99 -0.05
C SER A 173 -3.54 17.59 -0.63
N GLU A 174 -2.53 17.50 0.23
CA GLU A 174 -1.25 16.87 -0.10
C GLU A 174 -1.25 15.46 0.49
N GLY A 175 -1.35 14.45 -0.38
CA GLY A 175 -1.24 13.03 0.02
C GLY A 175 -2.55 12.31 0.39
N GLU A 176 -3.72 12.95 0.38
CA GLU A 176 -5.00 12.21 0.48
C GLU A 176 -5.46 11.76 -0.91
N GLY A 177 -5.77 10.48 -1.05
CA GLY A 177 -6.12 9.93 -2.35
C GLY A 177 -6.27 8.42 -2.38
N TYR A 178 -6.48 7.90 -3.59
CA TYR A 178 -6.52 6.47 -3.88
C TYR A 178 -5.61 6.15 -5.06
N GLN A 179 -4.95 5.00 -4.99
CA GLN A 179 -4.25 4.41 -6.12
C GLN A 179 -5.06 3.20 -6.60
N VAL A 180 -5.22 3.11 -7.91
CA VAL A 180 -5.96 2.03 -8.55
C VAL A 180 -5.11 1.38 -9.61
N PHE A 181 -5.00 0.05 -9.55
CA PHE A 181 -4.42 -0.76 -10.60
C PHE A 181 -5.53 -1.46 -11.38
N VAL A 182 -5.46 -1.37 -12.70
CA VAL A 182 -6.37 -2.08 -13.61
C VAL A 182 -5.55 -3.01 -14.49
N GLN A 183 -5.82 -4.31 -14.38
CA GLN A 183 -5.07 -5.37 -15.06
C GLN A 183 -6.01 -6.51 -15.43
N GLY A 184 -5.94 -6.98 -16.67
CA GLY A 184 -6.85 -8.01 -17.18
C GLY A 184 -8.33 -7.65 -17.01
N ASN A 185 -9.00 -8.31 -16.07
CA ASN A 185 -10.40 -8.07 -15.71
C ASN A 185 -10.56 -7.71 -14.22
N THR A 186 -9.53 -7.07 -13.67
CA THR A 186 -9.38 -6.79 -12.26
C THR A 186 -9.19 -5.29 -12.03
N ILE A 187 -9.85 -4.78 -10.98
CA ILE A 187 -9.61 -3.45 -10.41
C ILE A 187 -9.14 -3.68 -8.97
N SER A 188 -7.95 -3.20 -8.63
CA SER A 188 -7.44 -3.16 -7.25
C SER A 188 -7.32 -1.72 -6.81
N LEU A 189 -7.99 -1.37 -5.72
CA LEU A 189 -8.17 -0.02 -5.20
C LEU A 189 -7.67 0.02 -3.75
N SER A 190 -6.71 0.90 -3.49
CA SER A 190 -6.13 1.10 -2.16
C SER A 190 -5.99 2.62 -1.89
N PRO A 191 -6.10 3.08 -0.64
CA PRO A 191 -5.77 4.45 -0.29
C PRO A 191 -4.27 4.71 -0.55
N VAL A 192 -3.94 5.92 -0.96
CA VAL A 192 -2.53 6.34 -1.08
C VAL A 192 -1.96 6.36 0.34
N ALA A 193 -0.93 5.54 0.58
CA ALA A 193 -0.19 5.61 1.83
C ALA A 193 0.37 7.04 1.99
N PRO A 194 0.41 7.61 3.21
CA PRO A 194 1.10 8.87 3.41
C PRO A 194 2.51 8.72 2.84
N THR A 195 2.91 9.66 1.98
CA THR A 195 4.30 9.75 1.55
C THR A 195 5.16 9.69 2.80
N PRO A 196 6.16 8.79 2.90
CA PRO A 196 7.09 8.83 4.01
C PRO A 196 7.86 10.15 3.90
N SER A 197 7.34 11.17 4.58
CA SER A 197 8.15 12.27 5.07
C SER A 197 9.11 11.59 6.06
N ASN A 198 10.42 11.69 5.91
CA ASN A 198 11.13 12.75 6.62
C ASN A 198 12.59 12.91 6.16
N SER A 199 12.94 12.64 4.89
CA SER A 199 14.24 13.12 4.40
C SER A 199 14.17 13.72 3.00
N GLU A 200 14.65 14.95 2.88
CA GLU A 200 14.91 15.65 1.61
C GLU A 200 16.05 14.99 0.80
N VAL A 201 16.64 13.90 1.30
CA VAL A 201 17.76 13.20 0.67
C VAL A 201 17.23 12.02 -0.15
N GLU A 202 17.12 12.23 -1.47
CA GLU A 202 16.78 11.17 -2.44
C GLU A 202 18.03 10.37 -2.84
N GLY A 203 17.88 9.05 -3.05
CA GLY A 203 18.91 8.19 -3.61
C GLY A 203 20.07 7.96 -2.66
N TYR A 204 19.83 7.25 -1.55
CA TYR A 204 20.92 6.78 -0.67
C TYR A 204 21.72 5.70 -1.37
N PHE A 205 21.01 4.79 -2.03
CA PHE A 205 21.59 3.87 -2.99
C PHE A 205 21.35 4.36 -4.42
N SER A 206 22.30 4.05 -5.29
CA SER A 206 22.15 4.20 -6.73
C SER A 206 22.43 2.90 -7.44
N ARG A 207 21.72 2.71 -8.55
CA ARG A 207 21.92 1.65 -9.52
C ARG A 207 21.92 2.26 -10.90
N ASP A 208 22.99 2.03 -11.65
CA ASP A 208 23.18 2.57 -13.00
C ASP A 208 23.01 4.10 -13.04
N GLY A 209 23.44 4.78 -11.97
CA GLY A 209 23.32 6.24 -11.82
C GLY A 209 21.91 6.75 -11.52
N LYS A 210 20.94 5.88 -11.20
CA LYS A 210 19.58 6.26 -10.78
C LYS A 210 19.32 5.88 -9.32
N PRO A 211 18.49 6.62 -8.58
CA PRO A 211 18.10 6.25 -7.21
C PRO A 211 17.49 4.84 -7.13
N ASP A 212 17.86 4.09 -6.09
CA ASP A 212 17.21 2.82 -5.75
C ASP A 212 16.12 3.05 -4.70
N TYR A 213 14.91 3.34 -5.17
CA TYR A 213 13.75 3.61 -4.32
C TYR A 213 13.33 2.41 -3.46
N TYR A 214 13.69 1.19 -3.84
CA TYR A 214 13.37 0.00 -3.04
C TYR A 214 14.18 0.00 -1.75
N ALA A 215 15.50 0.16 -1.85
CA ALA A 215 16.36 0.21 -0.66
C ALA A 215 16.12 1.45 0.19
N ASP A 216 15.91 2.61 -0.46
CA ASP A 216 15.68 3.88 0.22
C ASP A 216 14.47 3.81 1.17
N ASN A 217 13.42 3.08 0.82
CA ASN A 217 12.24 2.89 1.67
C ASN A 217 12.55 2.18 3.01
N PHE A 218 13.63 1.40 3.08
CA PHE A 218 14.03 0.73 4.32
C PHE A 218 14.98 1.57 5.18
N ILE A 219 15.81 2.41 4.56
CA ILE A 219 16.92 3.09 5.26
C ILE A 219 16.69 4.58 5.48
N ASN A 220 15.71 5.16 4.81
CA ASN A 220 15.22 6.50 5.09
C ASN A 220 14.35 6.50 6.37
N ASP A 221 14.99 6.28 7.51
CA ASP A 221 14.35 6.13 8.82
C ASP A 221 15.06 6.99 9.88
N GLU A 222 14.34 7.94 10.48
CA GLU A 222 14.84 8.77 11.57
C GLU A 222 15.38 7.95 12.75
N LYS A 223 14.75 6.81 13.06
CA LYS A 223 15.21 5.93 14.14
C LYS A 223 16.54 5.26 13.77
N LEU A 224 16.77 4.97 12.50
CA LEU A 224 18.06 4.47 12.02
C LEU A 224 19.14 5.55 12.14
N PHE A 225 18.85 6.78 11.73
CA PHE A 225 19.78 7.92 11.87
C PHE A 225 20.15 8.18 13.33
N ALA A 226 19.16 8.14 14.22
CA ALA A 226 19.37 8.27 15.66
C ALA A 226 20.23 7.13 16.22
N LEU A 227 19.98 5.87 15.80
CA LEU A 227 20.78 4.72 16.20
C LEU A 227 22.24 4.90 15.77
N LEU A 228 22.45 5.26 14.49
CA LEU A 228 23.77 5.47 13.89
C LEU A 228 24.43 6.79 14.34
N LYS A 229 23.72 7.67 15.06
CA LYS A 229 24.21 8.99 15.46
C LYS A 229 24.83 9.73 14.27
N MET A 230 24.09 9.77 13.17
CA MET A 230 24.52 10.45 11.94
C MET A 230 23.31 11.00 11.22
N SER A 231 23.54 12.04 10.42
CA SER A 231 22.53 12.63 9.55
C SER A 231 22.26 11.76 8.32
N PRO A 232 21.09 11.96 7.67
CA PRO A 232 20.80 11.47 6.32
C PRO A 232 21.97 11.62 5.34
N THR A 233 22.54 12.82 5.25
CA THR A 233 23.61 13.16 4.30
C THR A 233 24.89 12.39 4.58
N GLU A 234 25.30 12.29 5.86
CA GLU A 234 26.48 11.53 6.25
C GLU A 234 26.34 10.03 5.93
N LEU A 235 25.14 9.47 6.12
CA LEU A 235 24.90 8.08 5.74
C LEU A 235 25.05 7.89 4.23
N LYS A 236 24.41 8.75 3.42
CA LYS A 236 24.52 8.71 1.95
C LYS A 236 25.97 8.80 1.48
N GLU A 237 26.78 9.69 2.06
CA GLU A 237 28.19 9.82 1.72
C GLU A 237 29.01 8.56 2.04
N GLU A 238 28.72 7.89 3.16
CA GLU A 238 29.39 6.63 3.51
C GLU A 238 29.00 5.48 2.57
N LEU A 239 27.71 5.40 2.19
CA LEU A 239 27.24 4.41 1.22
C LEU A 239 27.80 4.65 -0.18
N ALA A 240 27.97 5.91 -0.59
CA ALA A 240 28.61 6.29 -1.86
C ALA A 240 30.11 5.90 -1.92
N LYS A 241 30.76 5.69 -0.76
CA LYS A 241 32.13 5.16 -0.68
C LYS A 241 32.18 3.63 -0.86
N GLY A 242 31.05 2.98 -1.17
CA GLY A 242 30.94 1.53 -1.36
C GLY A 242 30.82 0.74 -0.05
N LYS A 243 30.47 1.39 1.06
CA LYS A 243 30.13 0.71 2.31
C LYS A 243 28.67 0.27 2.30
N SER A 244 28.39 -0.82 2.98
CA SER A 244 27.04 -1.25 3.36
C SER A 244 26.61 -0.57 4.67
N VAL A 245 25.30 -0.57 4.94
CA VAL A 245 24.77 -0.03 6.21
C VAL A 245 25.35 -0.79 7.42
N VAL A 246 25.57 -2.10 7.28
CA VAL A 246 26.19 -2.93 8.34
C VAL A 246 27.64 -2.51 8.61
N GLU A 247 28.43 -2.22 7.58
CA GLU A 247 29.81 -1.73 7.75
C GLU A 247 29.85 -0.34 8.41
N VAL A 248 28.92 0.55 8.04
CA VAL A 248 28.77 1.86 8.69
C VAL A 248 28.38 1.70 10.16
N ALA A 249 27.41 0.85 10.48
CA ALA A 249 27.00 0.55 11.84
C ALA A 249 28.13 -0.05 12.68
N ALA A 250 28.86 -1.02 12.14
CA ALA A 250 29.99 -1.66 12.81
C ALA A 250 31.09 -0.65 13.17
N SER A 251 31.38 0.33 12.31
CA SER A 251 32.35 1.41 12.59
C SER A 251 31.97 2.28 13.80
N LYS A 252 30.70 2.23 14.20
CA LYS A 252 30.13 2.97 15.34
C LYS A 252 29.82 2.07 16.54
N ASN A 253 30.31 0.83 16.55
CA ASN A 253 30.04 -0.19 17.57
C ASN A 253 28.55 -0.55 17.69
N ILE A 254 27.81 -0.49 16.57
CA ILE A 254 26.41 -0.90 16.49
C ILE A 254 26.37 -2.25 15.80
N SER A 255 25.69 -3.21 16.42
CA SER A 255 25.58 -4.56 15.87
C SER A 255 24.60 -4.62 14.70
N LYS A 256 24.80 -5.58 13.80
CA LYS A 256 23.86 -5.88 12.71
C LYS A 256 22.44 -6.08 13.21
N GLN A 257 22.25 -6.79 14.33
CA GLN A 257 20.92 -7.04 14.89
C GLN A 257 20.22 -5.76 15.34
N GLN A 258 20.93 -4.79 15.91
CA GLN A 258 20.32 -3.52 16.30
C GLN A 258 19.81 -2.72 15.08
N VAL A 259 20.53 -2.78 13.97
CA VAL A 259 20.08 -2.18 12.70
C VAL A 259 18.83 -2.90 12.18
N ILE A 260 18.84 -4.23 12.17
CA ILE A 260 17.68 -5.05 11.78
C ILE A 260 16.47 -4.68 12.62
N ASP A 261 16.59 -4.69 13.95
CA ASP A 261 15.48 -4.48 14.87
C ASP A 261 14.84 -3.09 14.70
N VAL A 262 15.65 -2.05 14.47
CA VAL A 262 15.16 -0.68 14.26
C VAL A 262 14.37 -0.59 12.96
N ILE A 263 14.96 -1.02 11.84
CA ILE A 263 14.30 -0.94 10.53
C ILE A 263 13.06 -1.84 10.50
N ALA A 264 13.18 -3.10 10.96
CA ALA A 264 12.07 -4.03 10.98
C ALA A 264 10.90 -3.54 11.83
N ARG A 265 11.18 -2.90 12.97
CA ARG A 265 10.14 -2.28 13.79
C ARG A 265 9.46 -1.12 13.08
N THR A 266 10.22 -0.21 12.45
CA THR A 266 9.63 0.91 11.70
C THR A 266 8.74 0.42 10.57
N GLN A 267 9.21 -0.58 9.80
CA GLN A 267 8.43 -1.19 8.71
C GLN A 267 7.16 -1.88 9.22
N ALA A 268 7.24 -2.59 10.36
CA ALA A 268 6.08 -3.23 10.97
C ALA A 268 5.07 -2.19 11.51
N GLU A 269 5.55 -1.20 12.26
CA GLU A 269 4.71 -0.14 12.84
C GLU A 269 4.06 0.74 11.76
N GLY A 270 4.76 1.03 10.66
CA GLY A 270 4.24 1.84 9.56
C GLY A 270 3.01 1.24 8.88
N GLN A 271 2.92 -0.09 8.82
CA GLN A 271 1.78 -0.79 8.23
C GLN A 271 0.57 -0.91 9.16
N LEU A 272 0.76 -0.56 10.42
CA LEU A 272 -0.29 -0.58 11.44
C LEU A 272 -0.84 0.82 11.70
N GLN A 273 -0.24 1.85 11.11
CA GLN A 273 -0.63 3.25 11.31
C GLN A 273 -1.54 3.71 10.18
N ASP A 274 -2.76 4.09 10.54
CA ASP A 274 -3.71 4.77 9.66
C ASP A 274 -3.56 6.30 9.76
N GLY A 275 -2.31 6.78 9.65
CA GLY A 275 -1.94 8.20 9.63
C GLY A 275 -2.27 9.07 10.87
N LYS A 276 -3.12 8.61 11.81
CA LYS A 276 -3.65 9.45 12.91
C LYS A 276 -3.62 8.79 14.29
N ASN A 277 -3.65 7.46 14.38
CA ASN A 277 -3.62 6.73 15.67
C ASN A 277 -2.54 5.65 15.68
N LYS A 278 -1.73 5.62 16.74
CA LYS A 278 -0.82 4.51 17.02
C LYS A 278 -1.65 3.30 17.45
N VAL A 279 -1.66 2.26 16.63
CA VAL A 279 -2.29 1.00 17.01
C VAL A 279 -1.44 0.33 18.08
N THR A 280 -2.07 0.00 19.22
CA THR A 280 -1.48 -0.88 20.23
C THR A 280 -1.72 -2.33 19.79
N ILE A 281 -0.78 -2.89 19.04
CA ILE A 281 -0.73 -4.34 18.82
C ILE A 281 -0.02 -5.03 19.98
N SER A 282 -0.21 -6.35 20.12
CA SER A 282 0.57 -7.13 21.08
C SER A 282 2.04 -7.24 20.65
N ASP A 283 2.92 -7.33 21.64
CA ASP A 283 4.37 -7.51 21.42
C ASP A 283 4.66 -8.75 20.56
N ASP A 284 3.84 -9.80 20.67
CA ASP A 284 3.99 -11.03 19.91
C ASP A 284 3.68 -10.83 18.42
N LEU A 285 2.62 -10.07 18.10
CA LEU A 285 2.32 -9.73 16.71
C LEU A 285 3.41 -8.83 16.12
N LEU A 286 3.93 -7.88 16.91
CA LEU A 286 5.02 -7.00 16.47
C LEU A 286 6.26 -7.82 16.11
N LYS A 287 6.64 -8.78 16.98
CA LYS A 287 7.76 -9.69 16.73
C LYS A 287 7.54 -10.53 15.48
N GLN A 288 6.32 -11.02 15.24
CA GLN A 288 6.01 -11.77 14.02
C GLN A 288 6.19 -10.90 12.76
N MET A 289 5.68 -9.67 12.78
CA MET A 289 5.87 -8.72 11.67
C MET A 289 7.35 -8.39 11.44
N MET A 290 8.08 -8.10 12.52
CA MET A 290 9.53 -7.85 12.45
C MET A 290 10.29 -9.04 11.84
N LYS A 291 9.95 -10.26 12.24
CA LYS A 291 10.56 -11.49 11.69
C LYS A 291 10.22 -11.71 10.22
N ALA A 292 9.01 -11.37 9.79
CA ALA A 292 8.59 -11.50 8.40
C ALA A 292 9.34 -10.54 7.47
N VAL A 293 9.63 -9.32 7.92
CA VAL A 293 10.37 -8.32 7.13
C VAL A 293 11.88 -8.51 7.18
N GLU A 294 12.41 -9.14 8.22
CA GLU A 294 13.85 -9.34 8.47
C GLU A 294 14.66 -9.78 7.23
N PRO A 295 14.25 -10.78 6.41
CA PRO A 295 15.02 -11.18 5.24
C PRO A 295 15.24 -10.04 4.23
N LYS A 296 14.22 -9.19 4.02
CA LYS A 296 14.33 -8.02 3.14
C LYS A 296 15.23 -6.96 3.74
N VAL A 297 15.12 -6.73 5.05
CA VAL A 297 16.00 -5.80 5.77
C VAL A 297 17.46 -6.26 5.64
N VAL A 298 17.74 -7.54 5.87
CA VAL A 298 19.08 -8.12 5.74
C VAL A 298 19.63 -7.89 4.33
N GLN A 299 18.84 -8.18 3.30
CA GLN A 299 19.25 -7.96 1.91
C GLN A 299 19.64 -6.50 1.66
N VAL A 300 18.84 -5.55 2.14
CA VAL A 300 19.10 -4.10 1.96
C VAL A 300 20.31 -3.62 2.75
N ILE A 301 20.45 -3.98 4.03
CA ILE A 301 21.52 -3.43 4.88
C ILE A 301 22.91 -3.98 4.53
N GLU A 302 22.96 -5.16 3.90
CA GLU A 302 24.18 -5.77 3.38
C GLU A 302 24.50 -5.33 1.95
N HIS A 303 23.53 -4.73 1.25
CA HIS A 303 23.71 -4.22 -0.10
C HIS A 303 24.73 -3.08 -0.14
N LYS A 304 25.46 -3.01 -1.25
CA LYS A 304 26.42 -1.94 -1.55
C LYS A 304 25.99 -1.22 -2.81
N THR A 305 26.19 0.09 -2.83
CA THR A 305 25.88 0.95 -3.98
C THR A 305 26.48 0.40 -5.28
N GLU A 306 25.70 0.45 -6.37
CA GLU A 306 26.06 -0.05 -7.70
C GLU A 306 26.33 -1.58 -7.79
N THR A 307 25.80 -2.39 -6.86
CA THR A 307 25.87 -3.86 -6.94
C THR A 307 24.54 -4.48 -7.38
N GLN A 308 24.56 -5.74 -7.83
CA GLN A 308 23.33 -6.46 -8.17
C GLN A 308 22.65 -7.01 -6.91
N TRP A 309 21.32 -7.07 -6.93
CA TRP A 309 20.46 -7.62 -5.87
C TRP A 309 20.45 -9.14 -5.81
#